data_AF-A0A562WJR6-F1
#
_entry.id   AF-A0A562WJR6-F1
#
_cell.length_a   1.000
_cell.length_b   1.000
_cell.length_c   1.000
_cell.angle_alpha   90.00
_cell.angle_beta   90.00
_cell.angle_gamma   90.00
#
_symmetry.space_group_name_H-M   'P 1'
#
loop_
_entity.id
_entity.type
_entity.pdbx_description
1 polymer ?
#
loop_
_entity_poly.entity_id
_entity_poly.type
_entity_poly.pdbx_seq_one_letter_code
_entity_poly.pdbx_strand_id
1 'polypeptide(L)'
;MPADPTDAVLGGLVARLLDTWLTGALRRSRRVTLALVYAGPPGDSAETVLRAVATAADRVRGQRLTVVVLAEDPGLPARLAPLAAGLPAEVTVHPVPGTPDRLPVVLKAAGAAGTPLLTVLADPAGQVLDTPAGRGLLAAATGGRPADLLLATGTGRAGGAVEAGTARAAVSRFPLVAEVETVPVGDAPPWLFALGTNSDRNLEAFKDAIWRAGAAAGLRHRDVDGTPRDLDAEPDPSALSDLLRAELDRCGPRTVTELRRHVLTGTPYRAVDALRALTVLLDAGTVTRSPADGRLAGDVIVQPAPGDTGAH
;
A
#
# COMPACT_ATOMS: atom_id res chain seq x y z
N MET A 1 12.07 24.67 3.66
CA MET A 1 12.90 23.57 3.13
C MET A 1 12.05 22.80 2.13
N PRO A 2 12.60 22.29 1.01
CA PRO A 2 11.86 21.34 0.20
C PRO A 2 11.52 20.14 1.10
N ALA A 3 10.27 19.70 1.08
CA ALA A 3 9.85 18.48 1.78
C ALA A 3 10.73 17.32 1.31
N ASP A 4 11.10 16.42 2.24
CA ASP A 4 11.75 15.17 1.85
C ASP A 4 10.85 14.49 0.80
N PRO A 5 11.37 14.16 -0.41
CA PRO A 5 10.59 13.48 -1.44
C PRO A 5 9.87 12.24 -0.91
N THR A 6 10.46 11.56 0.06
CA THR A 6 9.87 10.38 0.71
C THR A 6 8.65 10.74 1.55
N ASP A 7 8.71 11.81 2.34
CA ASP A 7 7.58 12.27 3.16
C ASP A 7 6.40 12.71 2.30
N ALA A 8 6.69 13.37 1.18
CA ALA A 8 5.69 13.78 0.20
C ALA A 8 5.02 12.55 -0.44
N VAL A 9 5.80 11.51 -0.79
CA VAL A 9 5.28 10.26 -1.36
C VAL A 9 4.45 9.50 -0.34
N LEU A 10 4.95 9.34 0.90
CA LEU A 10 4.22 8.66 1.97
C LEU A 10 2.90 9.39 2.29
N GLY A 11 2.94 10.71 2.45
CA GLY A 11 1.76 11.53 2.69
C GLY A 11 0.73 11.41 1.56
N GLY A 12 1.18 11.50 0.30
CA GLY A 12 0.32 11.35 -0.88
C GLY A 12 -0.25 9.95 -1.06
N LEU A 13 0.53 8.92 -0.76
CA LEU A 13 0.14 7.51 -0.78
C LEU A 13 -0.98 7.26 0.25
N VAL A 14 -0.73 7.63 1.51
CA VAL A 14 -1.70 7.42 2.60
C VAL A 14 -2.96 8.24 2.35
N ALA A 15 -2.85 9.50 1.90
CA ALA A 15 -4.02 10.34 1.60
C ALA A 15 -4.97 9.69 0.58
N ARG A 16 -4.42 9.04 -0.45
CA ARG A 16 -5.22 8.35 -1.48
C ARG A 16 -5.77 7.01 -0.99
N LEU A 17 -4.94 6.23 -0.28
CA LEU A 17 -5.37 4.94 0.29
C LEU A 17 -6.49 5.14 1.33
N LEU A 18 -6.40 6.21 2.12
CA LEU A 18 -7.34 6.55 3.18
C LEU A 18 -8.79 6.59 2.69
N ASP A 19 -9.05 7.13 1.50
CA ASP A 19 -10.40 7.24 0.97
C ASP A 19 -11.06 5.86 0.78
N THR A 20 -10.34 4.97 0.09
CA THR A 20 -10.79 3.60 -0.17
C THR A 20 -10.93 2.82 1.13
N TRP A 21 -9.94 2.93 2.02
CA TRP A 21 -9.93 2.23 3.30
C TRP A 21 -11.08 2.68 4.21
N LEU A 22 -11.28 3.99 4.40
CA LEU A 22 -12.35 4.53 5.23
C LEU A 22 -13.71 4.05 4.74
N THR A 23 -13.96 4.11 3.43
CA THR A 23 -15.22 3.65 2.85
C THR A 23 -15.50 2.17 3.18
N GLY A 24 -14.48 1.32 3.15
CA GLY A 24 -14.60 -0.10 3.50
C GLY A 24 -14.71 -0.36 5.02
N ALA A 25 -14.01 0.43 5.82
CA ALA A 25 -13.94 0.30 7.27
C ALA A 25 -15.23 0.77 7.95
N LEU A 26 -15.75 1.95 7.57
CA LEU A 26 -16.95 2.58 8.12
C LEU A 26 -18.25 1.81 7.78
N ARG A 27 -18.21 0.93 6.76
CA ARG A 27 -19.31 -0.02 6.48
C ARG A 27 -19.37 -1.17 7.49
N ARG A 28 -18.25 -1.50 8.14
CA ARG A 28 -18.13 -2.64 9.05
C ARG A 28 -18.20 -2.25 10.52
N SER A 29 -17.81 -1.02 10.84
CA SER A 29 -17.77 -0.53 12.22
C SER A 29 -18.02 0.96 12.25
N ARG A 30 -18.69 1.42 13.32
CA ARG A 30 -18.84 2.86 13.62
C ARG A 30 -17.58 3.48 14.21
N ARG A 31 -16.59 2.67 14.57
CA ARG A 31 -15.31 3.11 15.15
C ARG A 31 -14.17 2.53 14.33
N VAL A 32 -13.27 3.36 13.88
CA VAL A 32 -12.11 2.97 13.09
C VAL A 32 -10.87 3.69 13.58
N THR A 33 -9.70 3.05 13.46
CA THR A 33 -8.43 3.62 13.92
C THR A 33 -7.43 3.70 12.78
N LEU A 34 -6.84 4.88 12.59
CA LEU A 34 -5.66 5.11 11.76
C LEU A 34 -4.47 5.32 12.70
N ALA A 35 -3.43 4.49 12.59
CA ALA A 35 -2.20 4.64 13.35
C ALA A 35 -1.05 4.99 12.41
N LEU A 36 -0.48 6.18 12.55
CA LEU A 36 0.71 6.63 11.86
C LEU A 36 1.89 6.48 12.82
N VAL A 37 2.86 5.64 12.45
CA VAL A 37 4.00 5.26 13.30
C VAL A 37 5.29 5.59 12.57
N TYR A 38 6.12 6.43 13.17
CA TYR A 38 7.35 6.92 12.57
C TYR A 38 8.56 6.54 13.42
N ALA A 39 9.53 5.87 12.80
CA ALA A 39 10.84 5.57 13.37
C ALA A 39 11.78 6.79 13.23
N GLY A 40 11.42 7.89 13.90
CA GLY A 40 12.09 9.19 13.78
C GLY A 40 11.10 10.35 13.63
N PRO A 41 11.59 11.56 13.31
CA PRO A 41 10.73 12.70 13.02
C PRO A 41 9.85 12.42 11.78
N PRO A 42 8.55 12.76 11.81
CA PRO A 42 7.62 12.41 10.74
C PRO A 42 7.65 13.34 9.51
N GLY A 43 8.53 14.36 9.54
CA GLY A 43 8.55 15.44 8.54
C GLY A 43 7.19 16.08 8.35
N ASP A 44 6.82 16.37 7.10
CA ASP A 44 5.52 16.95 6.71
C ASP A 44 4.44 15.88 6.41
N SER A 45 4.79 14.59 6.52
CA SER A 45 3.90 13.51 6.12
C SER A 45 2.68 13.39 7.05
N ALA A 46 2.86 13.59 8.36
CA ALA A 46 1.78 13.50 9.34
C ALA A 46 0.72 14.60 9.10
N GLU A 47 1.16 15.83 8.85
CA GLU A 47 0.32 16.96 8.50
C GLU A 47 -0.41 16.73 7.18
N THR A 48 0.29 16.17 6.19
CA THR A 48 -0.29 15.82 4.89
C THR A 48 -1.43 14.81 5.05
N VAL A 49 -1.23 13.78 5.88
CA VAL A 49 -2.27 12.80 6.17
C VAL A 49 -3.42 13.43 6.96
N LEU A 50 -3.17 14.27 7.97
CA LEU A 50 -4.24 14.93 8.72
C LEU A 50 -5.07 15.88 7.84
N ARG A 51 -4.45 16.58 6.88
CA ARG A 51 -5.19 17.36 5.88
C ARG A 51 -6.06 16.47 5.00
N ALA A 52 -5.58 15.28 4.63
CA ALA A 52 -6.40 14.31 3.90
C ALA A 52 -7.57 13.78 4.75
N VAL A 53 -7.36 13.56 6.05
CA VAL A 53 -8.43 13.22 7.01
C VAL A 53 -9.46 14.34 7.07
N ALA A 54 -9.03 15.61 7.13
CA ALA A 54 -9.94 16.76 7.11
C ALA A 54 -10.79 16.79 5.82
N THR A 55 -10.18 16.50 4.66
CA THR A 55 -10.93 16.39 3.39
C THR A 55 -11.93 15.22 3.39
N ALA A 56 -11.61 14.13 4.07
CA ALA A 56 -12.49 12.96 4.18
C ALA A 56 -13.51 13.05 5.33
N ALA A 57 -13.47 14.12 6.13
CA ALA A 57 -14.21 14.27 7.37
C ALA A 57 -15.74 14.12 7.22
N ASP A 58 -16.32 14.59 6.12
CA ASP A 58 -17.76 14.47 5.88
C ASP A 58 -18.25 13.01 5.84
N ARG A 59 -17.35 12.06 5.55
CA ARG A 59 -17.68 10.63 5.47
C ARG A 59 -17.77 9.96 6.84
N VAL A 60 -17.17 10.57 7.87
CA VAL A 60 -17.20 10.01 9.24
C VAL A 60 -18.38 10.54 10.07
N ARG A 61 -19.30 11.32 9.48
CA ARG A 61 -20.50 11.80 10.20
C ARG A 61 -21.28 10.65 10.83
N GLY A 62 -21.56 10.77 12.12
CA GLY A 62 -22.24 9.72 12.90
C GLY A 62 -21.38 8.48 13.21
N GLN A 63 -20.09 8.52 12.87
CA GLN A 63 -19.09 7.50 13.17
C GLN A 63 -17.92 8.13 13.96
N ARG A 64 -16.89 7.35 14.29
CA ARG A 64 -15.71 7.82 15.03
C ARG A 64 -14.44 7.34 14.33
N LEU A 65 -13.58 8.28 13.99
CA LEU A 65 -12.23 8.03 13.50
C LEU A 65 -11.24 8.46 14.58
N THR A 66 -10.46 7.52 15.08
CA THR A 66 -9.34 7.80 15.97
C THR A 66 -8.05 7.79 15.15
N VAL A 67 -7.33 8.91 15.13
CA VAL A 67 -6.01 9.02 14.52
C VAL A 67 -4.95 9.04 15.61
N VAL A 68 -4.07 8.06 15.61
CA VAL A 68 -2.89 8.02 16.48
C VAL A 68 -1.69 8.42 15.64
N VAL A 69 -0.88 9.36 16.14
CA VAL A 69 0.41 9.71 15.53
C VAL A 69 1.50 9.46 16.54
N LEU A 70 2.32 8.42 16.33
CA LEU A 70 3.42 8.02 17.18
C LEU A 70 4.74 8.34 16.48
N ALA A 71 5.53 9.25 17.05
CA ALA A 71 6.82 9.64 16.48
C ALA A 71 7.80 10.09 17.57
N GLU A 72 9.10 9.97 17.29
CA GLU A 72 10.19 10.45 18.16
C GLU A 72 10.38 11.96 18.04
N ASP A 73 9.33 12.70 18.39
CA ASP A 73 9.27 14.16 18.25
C ASP A 73 8.51 14.77 19.45
N PRO A 74 9.21 15.39 20.41
CA PRO A 74 8.57 16.06 21.54
C PRO A 74 7.66 17.23 21.14
N GLY A 75 7.92 17.86 20.00
CA GLY A 75 7.13 19.00 19.48
C GLY A 75 5.87 18.56 18.72
N LEU A 76 5.68 17.25 18.50
CA LEU A 76 4.57 16.69 17.74
C LEU A 76 3.18 17.20 18.20
N PRO A 77 2.85 17.25 19.51
CA PRO A 77 1.53 17.72 19.92
C PRO A 77 1.28 19.18 19.56
N ALA A 78 2.28 20.05 19.75
CA ALA A 78 2.16 21.47 19.43
C ALA A 78 2.03 21.69 17.91
N ARG A 79 2.74 20.91 17.10
CA ARG A 79 2.71 21.01 15.63
C ARG A 79 1.37 20.55 15.05
N LEU A 80 0.78 19.48 15.60
CA LEU A 80 -0.47 18.92 15.10
C LEU A 80 -1.73 19.58 15.69
N ALA A 81 -1.61 20.31 16.81
CA ALA A 81 -2.75 20.95 17.48
C ALA A 81 -3.58 21.89 16.57
N PRO A 82 -2.99 22.76 15.72
CA PRO A 82 -3.78 23.62 14.83
C PRO A 82 -4.61 22.83 13.82
N LEU A 83 -4.07 21.73 13.29
CA LEU A 83 -4.80 20.86 12.36
C LEU A 83 -5.91 20.10 13.09
N ALA A 84 -5.61 19.56 14.27
CA ALA A 84 -6.58 18.82 15.07
C ALA A 84 -7.77 19.70 15.51
N ALA A 85 -7.53 20.98 15.81
CA ALA A 85 -8.58 21.93 16.19
C ALA A 85 -9.59 22.23 15.06
N GLY A 86 -9.19 22.04 13.80
CA GLY A 86 -10.06 22.24 12.63
C GLY A 86 -10.86 21.00 12.22
N LEU A 87 -10.66 19.85 12.88
CA LEU A 87 -11.35 18.60 12.56
C LEU A 87 -12.74 18.55 13.22
N PRO A 88 -13.72 17.83 12.64
CA PRO A 88 -15.02 17.66 13.26
C PRO A 88 -14.92 16.79 14.53
N ALA A 89 -15.95 16.83 15.37
CA ALA A 89 -15.99 16.11 16.64
C ALA A 89 -15.90 14.58 16.50
N GLU A 90 -16.23 14.04 15.33
CA GLU A 90 -16.11 12.61 14.99
C GLU A 90 -14.65 12.15 14.79
N VAL A 91 -13.71 13.08 14.62
CA VAL A 91 -12.29 12.76 14.45
C VAL A 91 -11.52 13.16 15.70
N THR A 92 -10.86 12.19 16.32
CA THR A 92 -9.99 12.43 17.49
C THR A 92 -8.55 12.17 17.09
N VAL A 93 -7.64 13.12 17.35
CA VAL A 93 -6.21 12.98 17.07
C VAL A 93 -5.44 12.85 18.38
N HIS A 94 -4.61 11.81 18.48
CA HIS A 94 -3.73 11.54 19.61
C HIS A 94 -2.27 11.59 19.15
N PRO A 95 -1.61 12.77 19.23
CA PRO A 95 -0.17 12.87 19.05
C PRO A 95 0.53 12.27 20.29
N VAL A 96 1.37 11.26 20.07
CA VAL A 96 2.10 10.54 21.12
C VAL A 96 3.59 10.62 20.82
N PRO A 97 4.34 11.45 21.56
CA PRO A 97 5.80 11.42 21.49
C PRO A 97 6.35 10.08 21.98
N GLY A 98 7.24 9.48 21.22
CA GLY A 98 8.01 8.31 21.61
C GLY A 98 8.31 7.34 20.47
N THR A 99 9.02 6.30 20.83
CA THR A 99 9.50 5.22 19.96
C THR A 99 8.35 4.31 19.48
N PRO A 100 8.49 3.65 18.31
CA PRO A 100 7.47 2.75 17.75
C PRO A 100 7.04 1.58 18.64
N ASP A 101 7.87 1.14 19.59
CA ASP A 101 7.57 0.08 20.56
C ASP A 101 6.38 0.39 21.48
N ARG A 102 5.97 1.66 21.57
CA ARG A 102 4.78 2.09 22.32
C ARG A 102 3.47 1.76 21.62
N LEU A 103 3.49 1.37 20.34
CA LEU A 103 2.28 1.12 19.55
C LEU A 103 1.25 0.21 20.26
N PRO A 104 1.60 -0.92 20.89
CA PRO A 104 0.63 -1.77 21.58
C PRO A 104 -0.11 -1.04 22.70
N VAL A 105 0.60 -0.23 23.48
CA VAL A 105 0.03 0.56 24.59
C VAL A 105 -0.89 1.64 24.04
N VAL A 106 -0.44 2.35 23.01
CA VAL A 106 -1.20 3.44 22.41
C VAL A 106 -2.48 2.95 21.73
N LEU A 107 -2.42 1.84 20.99
CA LEU A 107 -3.60 1.24 20.37
C LEU A 107 -4.60 0.72 21.42
N LYS A 108 -4.11 0.16 22.54
CA LYS A 108 -4.96 -0.23 23.66
C LYS A 108 -5.67 0.98 24.27
N ALA A 109 -4.94 2.07 24.52
CA ALA A 109 -5.50 3.32 25.05
C ALA A 109 -6.51 3.96 24.08
N ALA A 110 -6.25 3.88 22.78
CA ALA A 110 -7.16 4.35 21.72
C ALA A 110 -8.40 3.47 21.53
N GLY A 111 -8.50 2.32 22.22
CA GLY A 111 -9.62 1.39 22.07
C GLY A 111 -9.68 0.72 20.70
N ALA A 112 -8.54 0.57 20.01
CA ALA A 112 -8.45 0.03 18.65
C ALA A 112 -8.66 -1.49 18.57
N ALA A 113 -8.75 -2.17 19.72
CA ALA A 113 -8.93 -3.62 19.77
C ALA A 113 -10.27 -4.03 19.12
N GLY A 114 -10.19 -4.92 18.13
CA GLY A 114 -11.38 -5.45 17.45
C GLY A 114 -12.10 -4.46 16.53
N THR A 115 -11.55 -3.26 16.31
CA THR A 115 -12.06 -2.31 15.29
C THR A 115 -11.23 -2.40 14.01
N PRO A 116 -11.76 -1.93 12.87
CA PRO A 116 -10.95 -1.72 11.68
C PRO A 116 -9.72 -0.84 12.00
N LEU A 117 -8.54 -1.32 11.64
CA LEU A 117 -7.25 -0.67 11.93
C LEU A 117 -6.43 -0.58 10.65
N LEU A 118 -6.02 0.63 10.26
CA LEU A 118 -4.95 0.86 9.30
C LEU A 118 -3.73 1.34 10.08
N THR A 119 -2.65 0.55 10.05
CA THR A 119 -1.36 0.96 10.59
C THR A 119 -0.43 1.35 9.44
N VAL A 120 0.16 2.53 9.51
CA VAL A 120 1.22 2.99 8.61
C VAL A 120 2.50 3.06 9.42
N LEU A 121 3.53 2.30 9.03
CA LEU A 121 4.85 2.32 9.64
C LEU A 121 5.86 2.91 8.65
N ALA A 122 6.43 4.06 8.99
CA ALA A 122 7.55 4.65 8.30
C ALA A 122 8.84 4.33 9.07
N ASP A 123 9.74 3.57 8.45
CA ASP A 123 11.02 3.13 9.01
C ASP A 123 12.16 3.45 8.03
N PRO A 124 12.64 4.70 7.97
CA PRO A 124 13.68 5.10 7.02
C PRO A 124 14.98 4.31 7.16
N ALA A 125 15.29 3.86 8.38
CA ALA A 125 16.50 3.08 8.66
C ALA A 125 16.31 1.59 8.36
N GLY A 126 15.08 1.11 8.26
CA GLY A 126 14.73 -0.29 8.03
C GLY A 126 15.12 -1.22 9.17
N GLN A 127 15.11 -0.74 10.41
CA GLN A 127 15.64 -1.47 11.58
C GLN A 127 14.59 -1.83 12.62
N VAL A 128 13.43 -1.15 12.65
CA VAL A 128 12.45 -1.28 13.74
C VAL A 128 11.95 -2.71 13.86
N LEU A 129 11.65 -3.35 12.72
CA LEU A 129 11.10 -4.70 12.69
C LEU A 129 12.13 -5.79 13.00
N ASP A 130 13.43 -5.49 12.90
CA ASP A 130 14.51 -6.44 13.21
C ASP A 130 14.81 -6.54 14.72
N THR A 131 14.24 -5.63 15.52
CA THR A 131 14.40 -5.64 16.97
C THR A 131 13.45 -6.64 17.64
N PRO A 132 13.76 -7.10 18.88
CA PRO A 132 12.82 -7.87 19.68
C PRO A 132 11.47 -7.16 19.89
N ALA A 133 11.49 -5.82 19.99
CA ALA A 133 10.28 -4.99 20.12
C ALA A 133 9.42 -4.98 18.84
N GLY A 134 10.04 -5.17 17.66
CA GLY A 134 9.37 -5.25 16.37
C GLY A 134 8.28 -6.32 16.31
N ARG A 135 8.43 -7.45 17.03
CA ARG A 135 7.39 -8.48 17.14
C ARG A 135 6.13 -7.98 17.84
N GLY A 136 6.30 -7.23 18.93
CA GLY A 136 5.19 -6.63 19.68
C GLY A 136 4.45 -5.59 18.86
N LEU A 137 5.20 -4.75 18.13
CA LEU A 137 4.65 -3.77 17.19
C LEU A 137 3.81 -4.47 16.11
N LEU A 138 4.36 -5.50 15.45
CA LEU A 138 3.66 -6.22 14.39
C LEU A 138 2.40 -6.93 14.89
N ALA A 139 2.44 -7.54 16.08
CA ALA A 139 1.27 -8.12 16.71
C ALA A 139 0.17 -7.08 16.97
N ALA A 140 0.55 -5.86 17.38
CA ALA A 140 -0.40 -4.77 17.58
C ALA A 140 -0.98 -4.24 16.26
N ALA A 141 -0.14 -4.06 15.24
CA ALA A 141 -0.56 -3.61 13.91
C ALA A 141 -1.54 -4.58 13.23
N THR A 142 -1.45 -5.88 13.54
CA THR A 142 -2.34 -6.93 13.02
C THR A 142 -3.55 -7.21 13.91
N GLY A 143 -3.71 -6.50 15.04
CA GLY A 143 -4.76 -6.73 16.04
C GLY A 143 -6.16 -6.25 15.63
N GLY A 144 -6.28 -5.49 14.54
CA GLY A 144 -7.55 -4.99 14.02
C GLY A 144 -8.48 -6.07 13.45
N ARG A 145 -9.74 -5.69 13.25
CA ARG A 145 -10.78 -6.53 12.62
C ARG A 145 -11.65 -5.68 11.66
N PRO A 146 -11.31 -5.58 10.37
CA PRO A 146 -10.07 -6.06 9.73
C PRO A 146 -8.85 -5.21 10.12
N ALA A 147 -7.66 -5.73 9.84
CA ALA A 147 -6.41 -4.97 9.90
C ALA A 147 -5.86 -4.76 8.48
N ASP A 148 -5.16 -3.64 8.31
CA ASP A 148 -4.35 -3.30 7.15
C ASP A 148 -3.02 -2.71 7.65
N LEU A 149 -1.91 -3.09 7.02
CA LEU A 149 -0.56 -2.61 7.37
C LEU A 149 0.14 -2.08 6.12
N LEU A 150 0.45 -0.78 6.11
CA LEU A 150 1.31 -0.14 5.14
C LEU A 150 2.70 0.07 5.75
N LEU A 151 3.72 -0.51 5.14
CA LEU A 151 5.12 -0.30 5.47
C LEU A 151 5.75 0.63 4.43
N ALA A 152 6.53 1.60 4.89
CA ALA A 152 7.43 2.41 4.08
C ALA A 152 8.81 2.33 4.74
N THR A 153 9.73 1.56 4.15
CA THR A 153 11.02 1.25 4.77
C THR A 153 12.18 1.49 3.82
N GLY A 154 13.29 2.02 4.33
CA GLY A 154 14.53 2.12 3.55
C GLY A 154 15.15 0.75 3.35
N THR A 155 15.63 0.44 2.14
CA THR A 155 16.24 -0.87 1.82
C THR A 155 17.78 -0.86 1.81
N GLY A 156 18.39 0.14 2.45
CA GLY A 156 19.85 0.26 2.59
C GLY A 156 20.54 1.10 1.50
N ARG A 157 21.88 1.18 1.54
CA ARG A 157 22.68 2.06 0.66
C ARG A 157 22.55 1.69 -0.82
N ALA A 158 22.67 2.70 -1.69
CA ALA A 158 22.77 2.55 -3.14
C ALA A 158 23.75 1.41 -3.51
N GLY A 159 23.22 0.32 -4.08
CA GLY A 159 24.02 -0.83 -4.55
C GLY A 159 24.09 -2.04 -3.62
N GLY A 160 23.45 -2.04 -2.45
CA GLY A 160 23.34 -3.22 -1.59
C GLY A 160 21.91 -3.40 -1.11
N ALA A 161 21.22 -4.44 -1.58
CA ALA A 161 19.95 -4.83 -0.99
C ALA A 161 20.20 -5.22 0.47
N VAL A 162 19.79 -4.38 1.43
CA VAL A 162 19.38 -4.96 2.70
C VAL A 162 18.19 -5.84 2.34
N GLU A 163 18.27 -7.12 2.68
CA GLU A 163 17.15 -8.02 2.50
C GLU A 163 15.98 -7.41 3.26
N ALA A 164 15.03 -6.80 2.55
CA ALA A 164 13.76 -6.37 3.13
C ALA A 164 12.90 -7.58 3.59
N GLY A 165 13.52 -8.75 3.80
CA GLY A 165 12.93 -10.00 4.22
C GLY A 165 12.08 -9.85 5.47
N THR A 166 12.50 -9.05 6.45
CA THR A 166 11.69 -8.78 7.65
C THR A 166 10.44 -7.97 7.34
N ALA A 167 10.54 -6.92 6.51
CA ALA A 167 9.38 -6.13 6.09
C ALA A 167 8.39 -6.97 5.26
N ARG A 168 8.91 -7.78 4.32
CA ARG A 168 8.12 -8.73 3.53
C ARG A 168 7.44 -9.79 4.42
N ALA A 169 8.18 -10.33 5.39
CA ALA A 169 7.64 -11.28 6.37
C ALA A 169 6.59 -10.66 7.31
N ALA A 170 6.64 -9.34 7.53
CA ALA A 170 5.65 -8.64 8.32
C ALA A 170 4.30 -8.55 7.59
N VAL A 171 4.30 -8.18 6.31
CA VAL A 171 3.08 -8.09 5.50
C VAL A 171 2.56 -9.46 5.02
N SER A 172 3.41 -10.49 4.93
CA SER A 172 2.98 -11.84 4.52
C SER A 172 2.00 -12.53 5.48
N ARG A 173 1.73 -11.93 6.65
CA ARG A 173 0.67 -12.35 7.58
C ARG A 173 -0.74 -12.02 7.06
N PHE A 174 -0.84 -11.18 6.04
CA PHE A 174 -2.09 -10.81 5.40
C PHE A 174 -2.32 -11.69 4.17
N PRO A 175 -3.59 -11.99 3.82
CA PRO A 175 -3.90 -12.82 2.66
C PRO A 175 -3.56 -12.14 1.33
N LEU A 176 -3.54 -10.81 1.29
CA LEU A 176 -3.15 -10.03 0.12
C LEU A 176 -1.99 -9.13 0.49
N VAL A 177 -0.91 -9.21 -0.30
CA VAL A 177 0.29 -8.39 -0.16
C VAL A 177 0.61 -7.76 -1.49
N ALA A 178 0.88 -6.45 -1.49
CA ALA A 178 1.44 -5.75 -2.65
C ALA A 178 2.70 -5.01 -2.23
N GLU A 179 3.70 -5.04 -3.09
CA GLU A 179 5.00 -4.41 -2.86
C GLU A 179 5.39 -3.55 -4.06
N VAL A 180 6.00 -2.40 -3.80
CA VAL A 180 6.65 -1.57 -4.80
C VAL A 180 7.95 -1.06 -4.20
N GLU A 181 9.07 -1.46 -4.78
CA GLU A 181 10.36 -0.86 -4.46
C GLU A 181 10.58 0.35 -5.37
N THR A 182 10.77 1.51 -4.76
CA THR A 182 11.03 2.77 -5.46
C THR A 182 12.49 3.15 -5.34
N VAL A 183 13.06 3.66 -6.43
CA VAL A 183 14.45 4.06 -6.55
C VAL A 183 14.47 5.56 -6.88
N PRO A 184 15.02 6.43 -6.01
CA PRO A 184 15.22 7.83 -6.34
C PRO A 184 16.12 8.04 -7.57
N VAL A 185 16.07 9.23 -8.16
CA VAL A 185 17.09 9.67 -9.12
C VAL A 185 18.31 10.16 -8.33
N GLY A 186 19.50 9.63 -8.66
CA GLY A 186 20.75 9.92 -7.93
C GLY A 186 21.10 8.86 -6.88
N ASP A 187 21.84 9.27 -5.84
CA ASP A 187 22.48 8.36 -4.87
C ASP A 187 21.66 8.11 -3.60
N ALA A 188 20.42 8.63 -3.52
CA ALA A 188 19.54 8.38 -2.39
C ALA A 188 19.13 6.89 -2.33
N PRO A 189 18.99 6.32 -1.12
CA PRO A 189 18.70 4.90 -0.95
C PRO A 189 17.32 4.53 -1.50
N PRO A 190 17.15 3.31 -2.03
CA PRO A 190 15.84 2.79 -2.40
C PRO A 190 14.94 2.58 -1.18
N TRP A 191 13.63 2.55 -1.47
CA TRP A 191 12.57 2.38 -0.49
C TRP A 191 11.64 1.25 -0.90
N LEU A 192 11.21 0.45 0.05
CA LEU A 192 10.13 -0.51 -0.12
C LEU A 192 8.84 0.05 0.47
N PHE A 193 7.82 0.16 -0.36
CA PHE A 193 6.44 0.35 0.07
C PHE A 193 5.72 -0.99 -0.03
N ALA A 194 5.15 -1.46 1.08
CA ALA A 194 4.46 -2.75 1.13
C ALA A 194 3.12 -2.62 1.86
N LEU A 195 2.03 -3.10 1.26
CA LEU A 195 0.72 -3.18 1.87
C LEU A 195 0.34 -4.64 2.13
N GLY A 196 0.08 -4.98 3.39
CA GLY A 196 -0.67 -6.17 3.78
C GLY A 196 -2.14 -5.83 4.05
N THR A 197 -3.07 -6.51 3.39
CA THR A 197 -4.52 -6.20 3.48
C THR A 197 -5.39 -7.45 3.34
N ASN A 198 -6.67 -7.32 3.72
CA ASN A 198 -7.74 -8.28 3.42
C ASN A 198 -8.65 -7.80 2.27
N SER A 199 -8.29 -6.71 1.56
CA SER A 199 -9.16 -6.06 0.58
C SER A 199 -8.46 -5.86 -0.76
N ASP A 200 -9.00 -6.46 -1.82
CA ASP A 200 -8.56 -6.20 -3.20
C ASP A 200 -8.65 -4.71 -3.55
N ARG A 201 -9.66 -4.00 -3.04
CA ARG A 201 -9.79 -2.56 -3.28
C ARG A 201 -8.66 -1.76 -2.66
N ASN A 202 -8.24 -2.10 -1.43
CA ASN A 202 -7.10 -1.43 -0.79
C ASN A 202 -5.80 -1.75 -1.54
N LEU A 203 -5.66 -2.98 -2.05
CA LEU A 203 -4.53 -3.40 -2.87
C LEU A 203 -4.42 -2.58 -4.17
N GLU A 204 -5.54 -2.43 -4.89
CA GLU A 204 -5.64 -1.58 -6.08
C GLU A 204 -5.35 -0.12 -5.76
N ALA A 205 -5.98 0.42 -4.73
CA ALA A 205 -5.80 1.81 -4.30
C ALA A 205 -4.35 2.10 -3.91
N PHE A 206 -3.66 1.14 -3.28
CA PHE A 206 -2.25 1.25 -2.96
C PHE A 206 -1.38 1.37 -4.21
N LYS A 207 -1.54 0.46 -5.19
CA LYS A 207 -0.79 0.49 -6.46
C LYS A 207 -1.03 1.77 -7.25
N ASP A 208 -2.28 2.21 -7.35
CA ASP A 208 -2.61 3.46 -8.04
C ASP A 208 -2.04 4.68 -7.31
N ALA A 209 -2.06 4.67 -5.98
CA ALA A 209 -1.57 5.76 -5.17
C ALA A 209 -0.03 5.88 -5.22
N ILE A 210 0.72 4.77 -5.15
CA ILE A 210 2.18 4.81 -5.25
C ILE A 210 2.64 5.23 -6.66
N TRP A 211 1.97 4.76 -7.72
CA TRP A 211 2.26 5.20 -9.09
C TRP A 211 2.08 6.72 -9.23
N ARG A 212 0.98 7.26 -8.71
CA ARG A 212 0.71 8.71 -8.80
C ARG A 212 1.65 9.53 -7.91
N ALA A 213 1.85 9.13 -6.67
CA ALA A 213 2.70 9.86 -5.72
C ALA A 213 4.17 9.79 -6.12
N GLY A 214 4.64 8.61 -6.54
CA GLY A 214 6.01 8.40 -7.00
C GLY A 214 6.31 9.12 -8.31
N ALA A 215 5.40 9.11 -9.29
CA ALA A 215 5.57 9.89 -10.52
C ALA A 215 5.68 11.40 -10.24
N ALA A 216 4.83 11.93 -9.35
CA ALA A 216 4.88 13.34 -8.94
C ALA A 216 6.19 13.71 -8.21
N ALA A 217 6.85 12.73 -7.61
CA ALA A 217 8.14 12.88 -6.93
C ALA A 217 9.34 12.49 -7.82
N GLY A 218 9.12 12.14 -9.10
CA GLY A 218 10.18 11.72 -10.02
C GLY A 218 10.88 10.42 -9.60
N LEU A 219 10.17 9.51 -8.92
CA LEU A 219 10.73 8.22 -8.51
C LEU A 219 10.66 7.20 -9.64
N ARG A 220 11.62 6.28 -9.65
CA ARG A 220 11.58 5.04 -10.44
C ARG A 220 11.03 3.91 -9.59
N HIS A 221 10.54 2.85 -10.22
CA HIS A 221 10.25 1.58 -9.56
C HIS A 221 11.22 0.51 -10.04
N ARG A 222 11.54 -0.45 -9.18
CA ARG A 222 12.23 -1.68 -9.58
C ARG A 222 11.22 -2.61 -10.23
N ASP A 223 11.42 -2.91 -11.51
CA ASP A 223 10.54 -3.80 -12.26
C ASP A 223 10.84 -5.28 -11.93
N VAL A 224 10.06 -6.20 -12.52
CA VAL A 224 10.15 -7.66 -12.36
C VAL A 224 11.52 -8.23 -12.73
N ASP A 225 12.25 -7.58 -13.65
CA ASP A 225 13.61 -7.94 -14.05
C ASP A 225 14.71 -7.28 -13.18
N GLY A 226 14.31 -6.49 -12.17
CA GLY A 226 15.21 -5.75 -11.29
C GLY A 226 15.68 -4.40 -11.83
N THR A 227 15.34 -4.06 -13.08
CA THR A 227 15.76 -2.80 -13.71
C THR A 227 14.88 -1.64 -13.24
N PRO A 228 15.46 -0.52 -12.77
CA PRO A 228 14.70 0.67 -12.43
C PRO A 228 14.06 1.32 -13.68
N ARG A 229 12.76 1.58 -13.62
CA ARG A 229 11.98 2.26 -14.68
C ARG A 229 11.19 3.42 -14.09
N ASP A 230 10.99 4.49 -14.85
CA ASP A 230 10.26 5.67 -14.37
C ASP A 230 8.79 5.34 -14.08
N LEU A 231 8.23 5.93 -13.02
CA LEU A 231 6.81 5.78 -12.67
C LEU A 231 5.87 6.66 -13.51
N ASP A 232 6.39 7.59 -14.30
CA ASP A 232 5.61 8.37 -15.26
C ASP A 232 5.54 7.71 -16.65
N ALA A 233 6.44 6.75 -16.93
CA ALA A 233 6.47 5.99 -18.15
C ALA A 233 5.29 5.01 -18.24
N GLU A 234 4.77 4.84 -19.44
CA GLU A 234 3.77 3.79 -19.72
C GLU A 234 4.44 2.42 -19.61
N PRO A 235 3.92 1.48 -18.79
CA PRO A 235 4.43 0.12 -18.71
C PRO A 235 4.49 -0.58 -20.07
N ASP A 236 5.52 -1.40 -20.29
CA ASP A 236 5.58 -2.27 -21.45
C ASP A 236 4.51 -3.38 -21.32
N PRO A 237 3.48 -3.40 -22.20
CA PRO A 237 2.43 -4.39 -22.11
C PRO A 237 2.91 -5.80 -22.47
N SER A 238 4.02 -5.95 -23.19
CA SER A 238 4.51 -7.26 -23.66
C SER A 238 5.02 -8.14 -22.51
N ALA A 239 5.90 -7.61 -21.65
CA ALA A 239 6.40 -8.33 -20.48
C ALA A 239 5.27 -8.76 -19.53
N LEU A 240 4.25 -7.90 -19.36
CA LEU A 240 3.08 -8.23 -18.55
C LEU A 240 2.16 -9.27 -19.22
N SER A 241 2.08 -9.24 -20.55
CA SER A 241 1.35 -10.24 -21.34
C SER A 241 2.00 -11.61 -21.21
N ASP A 242 3.33 -11.69 -21.29
CA ASP A 242 4.08 -12.93 -21.12
C ASP A 242 3.88 -13.53 -19.71
N LEU A 243 3.92 -12.68 -18.67
CA LEU A 243 3.67 -13.09 -17.30
C LEU A 243 2.25 -13.65 -17.11
N LEU A 244 1.25 -12.95 -17.64
CA LEU A 244 -0.15 -13.39 -17.57
C LEU A 244 -0.39 -14.67 -18.37
N ARG A 245 0.29 -14.81 -19.51
CA ARG A 245 0.23 -16.04 -20.31
C ARG A 245 0.83 -17.21 -19.55
N ALA A 246 2.01 -17.05 -18.98
CA ALA A 246 2.64 -18.08 -18.16
C ALA A 246 1.77 -18.50 -16.96
N GLU A 247 1.06 -17.56 -16.33
CA GLU A 247 0.11 -17.87 -15.26
C GLU A 247 -1.07 -18.73 -15.76
N LEU A 248 -1.63 -18.39 -16.92
CA LEU A 248 -2.71 -19.15 -17.54
C LEU A 248 -2.27 -20.55 -17.99
N ASP A 249 -1.05 -20.70 -18.50
CA ASP A 249 -0.48 -22.01 -18.85
C ASP A 249 -0.26 -22.88 -17.62
N ARG A 250 0.18 -22.27 -16.52
CA ARG A 250 0.46 -22.96 -15.25
C ARG A 250 -0.80 -23.37 -14.49
N CYS A 251 -1.84 -22.53 -14.50
CA CYS A 251 -3.01 -22.71 -13.64
C CYS A 251 -4.32 -22.97 -14.40
N GLY A 252 -4.31 -22.94 -15.73
CA GLY A 252 -5.49 -23.08 -16.56
C GLY A 252 -6.39 -21.84 -16.57
N PRO A 253 -7.69 -22.00 -16.89
CA PRO A 253 -8.65 -20.90 -16.94
C PRO A 253 -8.75 -20.14 -15.61
N ARG A 254 -8.73 -18.81 -15.67
CA ARG A 254 -8.84 -17.92 -14.50
C ARG A 254 -9.73 -16.74 -14.79
N THR A 255 -10.37 -16.21 -13.76
CA THR A 255 -11.15 -14.97 -13.89
C THR A 255 -10.24 -13.75 -14.05
N VAL A 256 -10.74 -12.69 -14.68
CA VAL A 256 -10.04 -11.39 -14.75
C VAL A 256 -9.71 -10.87 -13.35
N THR A 257 -10.57 -11.11 -12.35
CA THR A 257 -10.28 -10.73 -10.96
C THR A 257 -9.03 -11.44 -10.42
N GLU A 258 -8.91 -12.74 -10.67
CA GLU A 258 -7.75 -13.52 -10.22
C GLU A 258 -6.47 -13.10 -10.94
N LEU A 259 -6.53 -12.81 -12.24
CA LEU A 259 -5.38 -12.34 -13.02
C LEU A 259 -4.94 -10.94 -12.59
N ARG A 260 -5.89 -10.02 -12.36
CA ARG A 260 -5.59 -8.69 -11.79
C ARG A 260 -4.94 -8.83 -10.41
N ARG A 261 -5.48 -9.70 -9.55
CA ARG A 261 -4.89 -9.96 -8.24
C ARG A 261 -3.47 -10.50 -8.37
N HIS A 262 -3.23 -11.47 -9.26
CA HIS A 262 -1.90 -12.02 -9.51
C HIS A 262 -0.89 -10.92 -9.87
N VAL A 263 -1.26 -10.00 -10.76
CA VAL A 263 -0.42 -8.85 -11.13
C VAL A 263 -0.18 -7.94 -9.92
N LEU A 264 -1.23 -7.54 -9.20
CA LEU A 264 -1.12 -6.63 -8.06
C LEU A 264 -0.23 -7.19 -6.94
N THR A 265 -0.27 -8.51 -6.72
CA THR A 265 0.51 -9.16 -5.65
C THR A 265 1.90 -9.58 -6.08
N GLY A 266 2.11 -9.89 -7.36
CA GLY A 266 3.36 -10.44 -7.88
C GLY A 266 4.27 -9.45 -8.60
N THR A 267 3.77 -8.25 -8.91
CA THR A 267 4.49 -7.26 -9.73
C THR A 267 4.32 -5.85 -9.17
N PRO A 268 5.14 -4.86 -9.57
CA PRO A 268 4.92 -3.45 -9.23
C PRO A 268 3.71 -2.81 -9.93
N TYR A 269 3.09 -3.50 -10.90
CA TYR A 269 2.07 -2.93 -11.79
C TYR A 269 0.67 -2.80 -11.17
N ARG A 270 -0.16 -2.01 -11.83
CA ARG A 270 -1.54 -1.70 -11.42
C ARG A 270 -2.54 -2.64 -12.10
N ALA A 271 -3.76 -2.64 -11.58
CA ALA A 271 -4.87 -3.37 -12.19
C ALA A 271 -5.20 -2.90 -13.61
N VAL A 272 -5.00 -1.61 -13.91
CA VAL A 272 -5.22 -1.08 -15.27
C VAL A 272 -4.20 -1.63 -16.27
N ASP A 273 -2.97 -1.87 -15.83
CA ASP A 273 -1.91 -2.42 -16.66
C ASP A 273 -2.20 -3.88 -16.99
N ALA A 274 -2.69 -4.65 -16.00
CA ALA A 274 -3.16 -6.02 -16.20
C ALA A 274 -4.26 -6.11 -17.27
N LEU A 275 -5.24 -5.19 -17.23
CA LEU A 275 -6.32 -5.16 -18.22
C LEU A 275 -5.80 -4.83 -19.62
N ARG A 276 -4.84 -3.89 -19.74
CA ARG A 276 -4.21 -3.58 -21.03
C ARG A 276 -3.49 -4.79 -21.61
N ALA A 277 -2.70 -5.49 -20.79
CA ALA A 277 -2.00 -6.72 -21.21
C ALA A 277 -2.99 -7.84 -21.60
N LEU A 278 -4.09 -8.04 -20.86
CA LEU A 278 -5.13 -8.99 -21.25
C LEU A 278 -5.80 -8.64 -22.58
N THR A 279 -6.04 -7.36 -22.86
CA THR A 279 -6.55 -6.91 -24.16
C THR A 279 -5.56 -7.26 -25.27
N VAL A 280 -4.26 -7.01 -25.08
CA VAL A 280 -3.23 -7.37 -26.06
C VAL A 280 -3.23 -8.88 -26.34
N LEU A 281 -3.33 -9.73 -25.32
CA LEU A 281 -3.41 -11.19 -25.49
C LEU A 281 -4.66 -11.64 -26.23
N LEU A 282 -5.81 -11.01 -25.95
CA LEU A 282 -7.08 -11.31 -26.63
C LEU A 282 -7.03 -10.88 -28.10
N ASP A 283 -6.50 -9.69 -28.39
CA ASP A 283 -6.37 -9.15 -29.75
C ASP A 283 -5.37 -9.99 -30.58
N ALA A 284 -4.33 -10.53 -29.93
CA ALA A 284 -3.39 -11.46 -30.55
C ALA A 284 -3.97 -12.88 -30.75
N GLY A 285 -5.15 -13.18 -30.17
CA GLY A 285 -5.78 -14.50 -30.25
C GLY A 285 -5.05 -15.60 -29.49
N THR A 286 -4.09 -15.26 -28.62
CA THR A 286 -3.33 -16.25 -27.83
C THR A 286 -4.14 -16.74 -26.63
N VAL A 287 -5.10 -15.96 -26.17
CA VAL A 287 -6.07 -16.34 -25.13
C VAL A 287 -7.49 -16.12 -25.64
N THR A 288 -8.45 -16.82 -25.02
CA THR A 288 -9.89 -16.64 -25.27
C THR A 288 -10.58 -16.26 -23.97
N ARG A 289 -11.80 -15.73 -24.07
CA ARG A 289 -12.61 -15.34 -22.92
C ARG A 289 -14.04 -15.90 -22.97
N SER A 290 -14.64 -16.06 -21.79
CA SER A 290 -16.04 -16.42 -21.61
C SER A 290 -16.69 -15.52 -20.54
N PRO A 291 -17.78 -14.81 -20.86
CA PRO A 291 -18.43 -14.70 -22.18
C PRO A 291 -17.53 -14.07 -23.26
N ALA A 292 -17.81 -14.39 -24.54
CA ALA A 292 -17.01 -13.89 -25.67
C ALA A 292 -17.15 -12.37 -25.88
N ASP A 293 -18.31 -11.81 -25.54
CA ASP A 293 -18.66 -10.41 -25.75
C ASP A 293 -18.82 -9.65 -24.43
N GLY A 294 -18.79 -8.32 -24.53
CA GLY A 294 -18.99 -7.41 -23.41
C GLY A 294 -17.70 -6.91 -22.77
N ARG A 295 -17.85 -6.21 -21.64
CA ARG A 295 -16.73 -5.62 -20.90
C ARG A 295 -15.90 -6.73 -20.28
N LEU A 296 -14.57 -6.58 -20.33
CA LEU A 296 -13.63 -7.43 -19.58
C LEU A 296 -13.76 -7.12 -18.08
N ALA A 297 -14.78 -7.71 -17.47
CA ALA A 297 -15.18 -7.53 -16.07
C ALA A 297 -14.65 -8.68 -15.20
N GLY A 298 -14.82 -8.55 -13.89
CA GLY A 298 -14.12 -9.38 -12.92
C GLY A 298 -14.44 -10.88 -12.96
N ASP A 299 -15.62 -11.26 -13.39
CA ASP A 299 -16.12 -12.64 -13.48
C ASP A 299 -15.86 -13.31 -14.84
N VAL A 300 -15.41 -12.52 -15.83
CA VAL A 300 -15.03 -13.04 -17.14
C VAL A 300 -13.86 -14.02 -16.97
N ILE A 301 -14.03 -15.22 -17.50
CA ILE A 301 -12.99 -16.26 -17.50
C ILE A 301 -12.11 -16.04 -18.72
N VAL A 302 -10.80 -16.04 -18.52
CA VAL A 302 -9.77 -16.03 -19.56
C VAL A 302 -9.03 -17.36 -19.51
N GLN A 303 -8.73 -17.91 -20.67
CA GLN A 303 -8.04 -19.19 -20.80
C GLN A 303 -7.14 -19.20 -22.03
N PRO A 304 -6.10 -20.05 -22.07
CA PRO A 304 -5.33 -20.30 -23.28
C PRO A 304 -6.21 -20.58 -24.49
N ALA A 305 -5.87 -20.05 -25.67
CA ALA A 305 -6.57 -20.41 -26.88
C ALA A 305 -6.37 -21.90 -27.20
N PRO A 306 -7.42 -22.62 -27.65
CA PRO A 306 -7.30 -24.02 -28.06
C PRO A 306 -6.41 -24.10 -29.30
N GLY A 307 -5.16 -24.55 -29.12
CA GLY A 307 -4.17 -24.65 -30.20
C GLY A 307 -2.71 -24.58 -29.75
N ASP A 308 -2.44 -24.18 -28.50
CA ASP A 308 -1.07 -23.96 -28.01
C ASP A 308 -0.71 -24.89 -26.83
N THR A 309 -1.06 -26.16 -26.93
CA THR A 309 -0.35 -27.21 -26.18
C THR A 309 0.98 -27.43 -26.87
N GLY A 310 1.98 -26.63 -26.49
CA GLY A 310 3.38 -26.90 -26.82
C GLY A 310 3.75 -28.30 -26.34
N ALA A 311 3.87 -29.22 -27.29
CA ALA A 311 4.63 -30.44 -27.08
C ALA A 311 6.10 -30.03 -26.91
N HIS A 312 6.59 -30.09 -25.67
CA HIS A 312 8.00 -30.19 -25.35
C HIS A 312 8.23 -31.49 -24.58
#